data_AF-A0A1A8J6S0-F1
#
_entry.id   AF-A0A1A8J6S0-F1
#
_cell.length_a   1.000
_cell.length_b   1.000
_cell.length_c   1.000
_cell.angle_alpha   90.00
_cell.angle_beta   90.00
_cell.angle_gamma   90.00
#
_symmetry.space_group_name_H-M   'P 1'
#
loop_
_entity.id
_entity.type
_entity.pdbx_description
1 polymer ?
#
loop_
_entity_poly.entity_id
_entity_poly.type
_entity_poly.pdbx_seq_one_letter_code
_entity_poly.pdbx_strand_id
1 'polypeptide(L)'
;NTSTASVLQFALGSGSCRFSYSDPSITVSYSLTGNTNSSDDWITLDKIRAPTNSSTVVHLLPLPHPSRAESVRLRWSQENPHRPEGYESCWGLDNVLLV
;
A
#
# COMPACT_ATOMS: atom_id res chain seq x y z
N ASN A 1 12.91 -9.68 -6.53
CA ASN A 1 13.20 -10.87 -5.71
C ASN A 1 13.00 -10.49 -4.26
N THR A 2 12.13 -11.20 -3.54
CA THR A 2 11.79 -10.92 -2.13
C THR A 2 12.05 -12.13 -1.23
N SER A 3 12.76 -13.16 -1.74
CA SER A 3 13.00 -14.44 -1.05
C SER A 3 13.66 -14.31 0.33
N THR A 4 14.59 -13.36 0.49
CA THR A 4 15.25 -13.07 1.77
C THR A 4 14.62 -11.91 2.53
N ALA A 5 13.67 -11.20 1.91
CA ALA A 5 13.03 -10.06 2.54
C ALA A 5 12.08 -10.50 3.64
N SER A 6 12.01 -9.69 4.69
CA SER A 6 11.28 -9.91 5.91
C SER A 6 10.28 -8.79 6.21
N VAL A 7 10.59 -7.56 5.81
CA VAL A 7 9.78 -6.37 6.12
C VAL A 7 9.69 -5.44 4.91
N LEU A 8 8.47 -4.97 4.64
CA LEU A 8 8.20 -3.82 3.78
C LEU A 8 8.03 -2.57 4.65
N GLN A 9 8.96 -1.64 4.55
CA GLN A 9 8.92 -0.34 5.22
C GLN A 9 8.54 0.76 4.22
N PHE A 10 7.70 1.69 4.65
CA PHE A 10 7.43 2.93 3.90
C PHE A 10 6.91 4.02 4.83
N ALA A 11 7.10 5.27 4.44
CA ALA A 11 6.48 6.42 5.08
C ALA A 11 5.24 6.86 4.28
N LEU A 12 4.14 7.13 4.97
CA LEU A 12 2.90 7.66 4.40
C LEU A 12 2.62 9.01 5.05
N GLY A 13 2.41 10.06 4.26
CA GLY A 13 2.05 11.39 4.74
C GLY A 13 0.75 11.88 4.12
N SER A 14 -0.03 12.70 4.82
CA SER A 14 -1.28 13.29 4.28
C SER A 14 -1.12 14.69 3.69
N GLY A 15 0.10 15.25 3.74
CA GLY A 15 0.38 16.59 3.24
C GLY A 15 -0.50 17.65 3.91
N SER A 16 -1.00 18.61 3.12
CA SER A 16 -1.88 19.69 3.60
C SER A 16 -3.37 19.44 3.34
N CYS A 17 -3.74 18.26 2.82
CA CYS A 17 -5.13 17.94 2.55
C CYS A 17 -5.89 17.66 3.84
N ARG A 18 -7.21 17.85 3.80
CA ARG A 18 -8.08 17.54 4.91
C ARG A 18 -8.21 16.02 5.05
N PHE A 19 -8.05 15.52 6.27
CA PHE A 19 -8.36 14.11 6.54
C PHE A 19 -9.87 13.85 6.42
N SER A 20 -10.24 12.71 5.83
CA SER A 20 -11.62 12.25 5.73
C SER A 20 -11.80 10.76 5.97
N TYR A 21 -12.83 10.41 6.73
CA TYR A 21 -13.24 9.03 6.96
C TYR A 21 -14.07 8.46 5.80
N SER A 22 -14.59 9.32 4.91
CA SER A 22 -15.40 8.93 3.75
C SER A 22 -14.57 8.38 2.60
N ASP A 23 -13.29 8.77 2.52
CA ASP A 23 -12.37 8.29 1.50
C ASP A 23 -12.11 6.78 1.66
N PRO A 24 -12.04 6.02 0.54
CA PRO A 24 -11.67 4.62 0.57
C PRO A 24 -10.30 4.40 1.20
N SER A 25 -10.10 3.22 1.79
CA SER A 25 -8.79 2.84 2.34
C SER A 25 -7.78 2.60 1.21
N ILE A 26 -6.51 2.88 1.51
CA ILE A 26 -5.38 2.53 0.65
C ILE A 26 -5.03 1.07 0.94
N THR A 27 -5.08 0.21 -0.07
CA THR A 27 -4.74 -1.20 0.05
C THR A 27 -3.30 -1.42 -0.36
N VAL A 28 -2.51 -2.03 0.53
CA VAL A 28 -1.18 -2.55 0.24
C VAL A 28 -1.32 -4.01 -0.13
N SER A 29 -0.78 -4.43 -1.27
CA SER A 29 -0.97 -5.79 -1.80
C SER A 29 0.27 -6.30 -2.53
N TYR A 30 0.35 -7.63 -2.70
CA TYR A 30 1.37 -8.29 -3.50
C TYR A 30 0.78 -9.25 -4.52
N SER A 31 1.56 -9.57 -5.56
CA SER A 31 1.20 -10.57 -6.58
C SER A 31 2.45 -11.38 -6.94
N LEU A 32 2.26 -12.69 -7.18
CA LEU A 32 3.31 -13.61 -7.60
C LEU A 32 3.23 -13.79 -9.11
N THR A 33 4.25 -13.40 -9.88
CA THR A 33 4.21 -13.56 -11.34
C THR A 33 4.69 -14.94 -11.83
N GLY A 34 4.92 -15.87 -10.91
CA GLY A 34 5.51 -17.19 -11.19
C GLY A 34 4.54 -18.24 -11.74
N ASN A 35 3.24 -17.96 -11.81
CA ASN A 35 2.29 -18.81 -12.53
C ASN A 35 1.88 -18.14 -13.85
N THR A 36 1.70 -18.96 -14.86
CA THR A 36 1.47 -18.57 -16.25
C THR A 36 0.16 -17.80 -16.42
N ASN A 37 0.21 -16.71 -17.19
CA ASN A 37 -0.79 -15.67 -17.40
C ASN A 37 -0.79 -14.62 -16.28
N SER A 38 -0.65 -13.36 -16.68
CA SER A 38 -0.62 -12.16 -15.86
C SER A 38 -1.91 -11.95 -15.05
N SER A 39 -2.30 -12.89 -14.19
CA SER A 39 -3.48 -12.70 -13.37
C SER A 39 -3.24 -11.52 -12.44
N ASP A 40 -4.19 -10.60 -12.44
CA ASP A 40 -4.30 -9.50 -11.48
C ASP A 40 -4.77 -10.03 -10.11
N ASP A 41 -4.25 -11.19 -9.70
CA ASP A 41 -4.53 -11.76 -8.39
C ASP A 41 -3.61 -11.07 -7.38
N TRP A 42 -4.13 -9.98 -6.82
CA TRP A 42 -3.48 -9.20 -5.78
C TRP A 42 -3.95 -9.67 -4.42
N ILE A 43 -3.02 -10.13 -3.59
CA ILE A 43 -3.26 -10.55 -2.21
C ILE A 43 -3.00 -9.35 -1.30
N THR A 44 -3.98 -9.00 -0.47
CA THR A 44 -3.87 -7.86 0.46
C THR A 44 -2.87 -8.18 1.58
N LEU A 45 -1.91 -7.27 1.80
CA LEU A 45 -1.02 -7.25 2.96
C LEU A 45 -1.63 -6.43 4.09
N ASP A 46 -2.15 -5.24 3.78
CA ASP A 46 -2.74 -4.33 4.76
C ASP A 46 -3.73 -3.36 4.12
N LYS A 47 -4.62 -2.78 4.93
CA LYS A 47 -5.51 -1.67 4.56
C LYS A 47 -5.25 -0.49 5.49
N ILE A 48 -4.68 0.56 4.93
CA ILE A 48 -4.27 1.78 5.65
C ILE A 48 -5.10 2.98 5.18
N ARG A 49 -4.95 4.11 5.87
CA ARG A 49 -5.57 5.38 5.48
C ARG A 49 -4.53 6.49 5.51
N ALA A 50 -4.82 7.58 4.79
CA ALA A 50 -4.02 8.79 4.91
C ALA A 50 -3.93 9.21 6.41
N PRO A 51 -2.75 9.58 6.93
CA PRO A 51 -2.61 9.99 8.32
C PRO A 51 -3.47 11.22 8.66
N THR A 52 -3.88 11.36 9.91
CA THR A 52 -4.52 12.59 10.40
C THR A 52 -3.49 13.71 10.63
N ASN A 53 -3.94 14.96 10.64
CA ASN A 53 -3.18 16.13 11.13
C ASN A 53 -1.86 16.45 10.38
N SER A 54 -1.82 16.29 9.06
CA SER A 54 -0.64 16.62 8.25
C SER A 54 0.65 15.93 8.73
N SER A 55 0.51 14.76 9.35
CA SER A 55 1.62 13.97 9.88
C SER A 55 2.17 13.02 8.83
N THR A 56 3.38 12.52 9.08
CA THR A 56 3.98 11.39 8.37
C THR A 56 4.11 10.21 9.32
N VAL A 57 3.62 9.05 8.91
CA VAL A 57 3.64 7.81 9.70
C VAL A 57 4.48 6.78 8.96
N VAL A 58 5.37 6.11 9.70
CA VAL A 58 6.18 5.00 9.17
C VAL A 58 5.42 3.69 9.39
N HIS A 59 5.20 2.94 8.31
CA HIS A 59 4.63 1.61 8.33
C HIS A 59 5.73 0.55 8.21
N LEU A 60 5.62 -0.50 9.02
CA LEU A 60 6.49 -1.67 9.00
C LEU A 60 5.62 -2.91 8.83
N LEU A 61 5.54 -3.43 7.62
CA LEU A 61 4.70 -4.58 7.29
C LEU A 61 5.57 -5.85 7.19
N PRO A 62 5.40 -6.83 8.09
CA PRO A 62 6.06 -8.12 7.94
C PRO A 62 5.59 -8.82 6.66
N LEU A 63 6.54 -9.27 5.84
CA LEU A 63 6.23 -10.01 4.62
C LEU A 63 5.80 -11.44 4.99
N PRO A 64 4.57 -11.86 4.64
CA PRO A 64 4.13 -13.22 4.88
C PRO A 64 4.96 -14.19 4.02
N HIS A 65 5.13 -15.43 4.51
CA HIS A 65 5.98 -16.43 3.86
C HIS A 65 5.71 -16.62 2.35
N PRO A 66 4.45 -16.67 1.86
CA PRO A 66 4.18 -16.81 0.43
C PRO A 66 4.66 -15.64 -0.43
N SER A 67 4.83 -14.45 0.15
CA SER A 67 5.33 -13.25 -0.53
C SER A 67 6.86 -13.16 -0.59
N ARG A 68 7.58 -14.16 -0.05
CA ARG A 68 9.04 -14.24 -0.07
C ARG A 68 9.50 -15.16 -1.19
N ALA A 69 9.47 -14.65 -2.41
CA ALA A 69 9.68 -15.47 -3.60
C ALA A 69 10.42 -14.71 -4.70
N GLU A 70 10.73 -15.43 -5.78
CA GLU A 70 11.11 -14.78 -7.03
C GLU A 70 9.91 -14.06 -7.65
N SER A 71 10.20 -12.96 -8.34
CA SER A 71 9.21 -12.22 -9.15
C SER A 71 7.92 -11.83 -8.42
N VAL A 72 8.08 -11.23 -7.23
CA VAL A 72 6.96 -10.62 -6.48
C VAL A 72 6.81 -9.15 -6.86
N ARG A 73 5.57 -8.72 -7.09
CA ARG A 73 5.17 -7.32 -7.29
C ARG A 73 4.47 -6.81 -6.05
N LEU A 74 4.68 -5.54 -5.71
CA LEU A 74 4.00 -4.84 -4.63
C LEU A 74 3.19 -3.67 -5.20
N ARG A 75 2.06 -3.36 -4.57
CA ARG A 75 1.18 -2.28 -5.00
C ARG A 75 0.51 -1.60 -3.81
N TRP A 76 0.48 -0.27 -3.86
CA TRP A 76 -0.43 0.57 -3.11
C TRP A 76 -1.51 1.04 -4.07
N SER A 77 -2.78 0.84 -3.73
CA SER A 77 -3.90 1.26 -4.56
C SER A 77 -5.06 1.72 -3.69
N GLN A 78 -5.71 2.81 -4.10
CA GLN A 78 -6.94 3.30 -3.48
C GLN A 78 -8.08 3.15 -4.49
N GLU A 79 -9.23 2.67 -4.02
CA GLU A 79 -10.44 2.60 -4.85
C GLU A 79 -10.96 4.00 -5.16
N ASN A 80 -11.78 4.10 -6.22
CA ASN A 80 -12.42 5.35 -6.62
C ASN A 80 -13.22 5.95 -5.46
N PRO A 81 -13.25 7.30 -5.34
CA PRO A 81 -13.98 7.95 -4.28
C PRO A 81 -15.47 7.63 -4.40
N HIS A 82 -16.13 7.42 -3.26
CA HIS A 82 -17.56 7.13 -3.24
C HIS A 82 -18.43 8.35 -3.56
N ARG A 83 -17.85 9.56 -3.54
CA ARG A 83 -18.56 10.82 -3.75
C ARG A 83 -18.17 11.48 -5.08
N PRO A 84 -19.09 12.24 -5.71
CA PRO A 84 -18.81 12.96 -6.96
C PRO A 84 -17.71 14.02 -6.84
N GLU A 85 -17.53 14.55 -5.62
CA GLU A 85 -16.55 15.60 -5.30
C GLU A 85 -15.09 15.09 -5.35
N GLY A 86 -14.90 13.78 -5.45
CA GLY A 86 -13.59 13.16 -5.47
C GLY A 86 -13.08 12.77 -4.09
N TYR A 87 -11.77 12.62 -3.97
CA TYR A 87 -11.11 12.39 -2.68
C TYR A 87 -11.03 13.69 -1.89
N GLU A 88 -11.33 13.62 -0.59
CA GLU A 88 -11.19 14.77 0.32
C GLU A 88 -9.77 14.85 0.91
N SER A 89 -9.16 13.69 1.15
CA SER A 89 -7.79 13.50 1.63
C SER A 89 -6.84 13.26 0.47
N CYS A 90 -5.57 13.61 0.67
CA CYS A 90 -4.47 13.15 -0.16
C CYS A 90 -3.49 12.34 0.67
N TRP A 91 -2.64 11.60 -0.02
CA TRP A 91 -1.54 10.88 0.58
C TRP A 91 -0.31 10.90 -0.35
N GLY A 92 0.86 10.94 0.27
CA GLY A 92 2.16 10.81 -0.37
C GLY A 92 2.91 9.64 0.24
N LEU A 93 3.73 8.99 -0.58
CA LEU A 93 4.53 7.83 -0.22
C LEU A 93 6.01 8.19 -0.34
N ASP A 94 6.81 7.85 0.67
CA ASP A 94 8.25 8.09 0.67
C ASP A 94 9.00 6.95 1.38
N ASN A 95 10.32 6.87 1.17
CA ASN A 95 11.23 5.93 1.83
C ASN A 95 10.76 4.46 1.77
N VAL A 96 10.30 4.02 0.60
CA VAL A 96 9.94 2.63 0.35
C VAL A 96 11.20 1.76 0.38
N LEU A 97 11.24 0.84 1.32
CA LEU A 97 12.36 -0.06 1.52
C LEU A 97 11.86 -1.47 1.76
N LEU A 98 12.49 -2.43 1.09
CA LEU A 98 12.29 -3.85 1.33
C LEU A 98 13.54 -4.39 2.02
N VAL A 99 13.39 -4.93 3.24
CA VAL A 99 14.49 -5.44 4.10
C VAL A 99 14.37 -6.94 4.27
#